data_AF-A0A1M7LYA3-F1
#
_entry.id   AF-A0A1M7LYA3-F1
#
_cell.length_a   1.000
_cell.length_b   1.000
_cell.length_c   1.000
_cell.angle_alpha   90.00
_cell.angle_beta   90.00
_cell.angle_gamma   90.00
#
_symmetry.space_group_name_H-M   'P 1'
#
loop_
_entity.id
_entity.type
_entity.pdbx_description
1 polymer ?
#
loop_
_entity_poly.entity_id
_entity_poly.type
_entity_poly.pdbx_seq_one_letter_code
_entity_poly.pdbx_strand_id
1 'polypeptide(L)'
;MKLFKSKNTIKNSTFIGNRISEKTEFIISKDISKLELTEISHLLRESIATQTCINISIEKLKNLKIDFEFYFNNKSSEKYRELLRELILVHERNWDLNVKAYEKIKGKISSNFFALMLPEFIINKFKYYKPKKLEWNENSVNSFNAYMNDNRAGVTAAYNMIHSLKIATLNGTNIFYSINNVEYTIKTLKDFEDRILNSINCNKELKSMLEQEKN
;
A
#
# COMPACT_ATOMS: atom_id res chain seq x y z
N MET A 1 -18.35 4.84 -31.35
CA MET A 1 -16.91 4.60 -31.55
C MET A 1 -16.18 4.84 -30.22
N LYS A 2 -15.98 3.82 -29.36
CA LYS A 2 -15.08 3.92 -28.20
C LYS A 2 -13.74 3.31 -28.59
N LEU A 3 -12.97 4.04 -29.38
CA LEU A 3 -11.64 3.63 -29.84
C LEU A 3 -10.65 3.88 -28.70
N PHE A 4 -10.09 2.77 -28.19
CA PHE A 4 -9.09 2.67 -27.13
C PHE A 4 -9.61 2.96 -25.71
N LYS A 5 -9.81 1.89 -24.91
CA LYS A 5 -9.82 2.02 -23.45
C LYS A 5 -8.51 2.69 -23.03
N SER A 6 -8.58 3.77 -22.25
CA SER A 6 -7.40 4.36 -21.64
C SER A 6 -6.63 3.28 -20.88
N LYS A 7 -5.30 3.23 -21.06
CA LYS A 7 -4.47 2.30 -20.32
C LYS A 7 -4.61 2.63 -18.83
N ASN A 8 -4.90 1.63 -18.01
CA ASN A 8 -4.85 1.78 -16.56
C ASN A 8 -3.41 1.53 -16.12
N THR A 9 -2.64 2.60 -15.87
CA THR A 9 -1.21 2.54 -15.59
C THR A 9 -0.92 2.99 -14.16
N ILE A 10 0.17 2.51 -13.56
CA ILE A 10 0.60 2.95 -12.23
C ILE A 10 0.90 4.45 -12.22
N LYS A 11 1.50 4.96 -13.31
CA LYS A 11 1.82 6.38 -13.47
C LYS A 11 0.59 7.29 -13.34
N ASN A 12 -0.58 6.82 -13.78
CA ASN A 12 -1.82 7.58 -13.69
C ASN A 12 -2.50 7.43 -12.31
N SER A 13 -2.16 6.39 -11.54
CA SER A 13 -2.81 6.04 -10.28
C SER A 13 -2.01 6.41 -9.04
N THR A 14 -0.77 6.88 -9.20
CA THR A 14 0.13 7.15 -8.07
C THR A 14 1.08 8.29 -8.42
N PHE A 15 1.12 9.31 -7.58
CA PHE A 15 2.11 10.37 -7.70
C PHE A 15 3.52 9.83 -7.39
N ILE A 16 4.48 10.08 -8.27
CA ILE A 16 5.88 9.68 -8.11
C ILE A 16 6.71 10.96 -8.11
N GLY A 17 7.07 11.43 -6.91
CA GLY A 17 7.77 12.71 -6.74
C GLY A 17 9.28 12.67 -6.98
N ASN A 18 9.87 11.47 -7.09
CA ASN A 18 11.31 11.29 -7.22
C ASN A 18 11.72 10.96 -8.66
N ARG A 19 12.96 11.32 -9.02
CA ARG A 19 13.58 10.86 -10.27
C ARG A 19 13.73 9.34 -10.21
N ILE A 20 13.12 8.65 -11.16
CA ILE A 20 13.19 7.20 -11.29
C ILE A 20 14.04 6.79 -12.49
N SER A 21 14.53 5.55 -12.48
CA SER A 21 15.28 4.99 -13.61
C SER A 21 14.38 4.83 -14.84
N GLU A 22 14.99 4.82 -16.04
CA GLU A 22 14.27 4.57 -17.30
C GLU A 22 13.54 3.22 -17.28
N LYS A 23 14.15 2.19 -16.67
CA LYS A 23 13.52 0.89 -16.47
C LYS A 23 12.23 1.03 -15.67
N THR A 24 12.27 1.74 -14.54
CA THR A 24 11.08 1.96 -13.71
C THR A 24 10.02 2.76 -14.47
N GLU A 25 10.41 3.85 -15.14
CA GLU A 25 9.52 4.70 -15.94
C GLU A 25 8.76 3.90 -17.02
N PHE A 26 9.49 3.01 -17.70
CA PHE A 26 8.92 2.08 -18.66
C PHE A 26 7.90 1.14 -18.02
N ILE A 27 8.22 0.57 -16.86
CA ILE A 27 7.32 -0.36 -16.14
C ILE A 27 6.02 0.36 -15.71
N ILE A 28 6.11 1.52 -15.04
CA ILE A 28 4.93 2.22 -14.50
C ILE A 28 3.98 2.76 -15.59
N SER A 29 4.49 2.88 -16.82
CA SER A 29 3.74 3.33 -18.00
C SER A 29 3.01 2.19 -18.72
N LYS A 30 3.26 0.93 -18.33
CA LYS A 30 2.52 -0.23 -18.84
C LYS A 30 1.11 -0.28 -18.27
N ASP A 31 0.22 -0.91 -19.03
CA ASP A 31 -1.07 -1.31 -18.50
C ASP A 31 -0.87 -2.31 -17.36
N ILE A 32 -1.50 -2.05 -16.21
CA ILE A 32 -1.39 -2.85 -14.99
C ILE A 32 -1.62 -4.33 -15.25
N SER A 33 -2.56 -4.68 -16.14
CA SER A 33 -2.87 -6.08 -16.47
C SER A 33 -1.70 -6.83 -17.11
N LYS A 34 -0.82 -6.09 -17.80
CA LYS A 34 0.32 -6.59 -18.57
C LYS A 34 1.64 -6.59 -17.79
N LEU A 35 1.62 -6.19 -16.51
CA LEU A 35 2.83 -6.24 -15.68
C LEU A 35 3.23 -7.69 -15.40
N GLU A 36 4.51 -7.97 -15.62
CA GLU A 36 5.15 -9.25 -15.32
C GLU A 36 5.52 -9.36 -13.83
N LEU A 37 5.61 -10.58 -13.30
CA LEU A 37 5.91 -10.81 -11.87
C LEU A 37 7.27 -10.19 -11.45
N THR A 38 8.27 -10.27 -12.32
CA THR A 38 9.60 -9.69 -12.08
C THR A 38 9.57 -8.16 -12.08
N GLU A 39 8.65 -7.56 -12.84
CA GLU A 39 8.47 -6.10 -12.87
C GLU A 39 7.77 -5.61 -11.61
N ILE A 40 6.77 -6.35 -11.15
CA ILE A 40 6.11 -6.07 -9.87
C ILE A 40 7.10 -6.22 -8.71
N SER A 41 7.94 -7.27 -8.74
CA SER A 41 9.01 -7.50 -7.75
C SER A 41 10.01 -6.34 -7.74
N HIS A 42 10.42 -5.85 -8.91
CA HIS A 42 11.27 -4.66 -9.05
C HIS A 42 10.62 -3.42 -8.41
N LEU A 43 9.34 -3.16 -8.69
CA LEU A 43 8.65 -2.01 -8.10
C LEU A 43 8.51 -2.09 -6.56
N LEU A 44 8.23 -3.28 -6.03
CA LEU A 44 8.17 -3.51 -4.58
C LEU A 44 9.52 -3.25 -3.92
N ARG A 45 10.61 -3.75 -4.52
CA ARG A 45 11.99 -3.54 -4.05
C ARG A 45 12.38 -2.06 -4.01
N GLU A 46 11.97 -1.30 -5.02
CA GLU A 46 12.18 0.15 -5.11
C GLU A 46 11.19 0.96 -4.26
N SER A 47 10.25 0.30 -3.56
CA SER A 47 9.18 0.94 -2.79
C SER A 47 8.31 1.90 -3.62
N ILE A 48 8.05 1.57 -4.88
CA ILE A 48 7.28 2.39 -5.82
C ILE A 48 5.87 1.84 -5.96
N ALA A 49 4.89 2.70 -5.70
CA ALA A 49 3.46 2.37 -5.77
C ALA A 49 3.13 1.05 -5.03
N THR A 50 3.74 0.85 -3.85
CA THR A 50 3.74 -0.42 -3.10
C THR A 50 2.33 -0.97 -2.86
N GLN A 51 1.37 -0.11 -2.51
CA GLN A 51 -0.03 -0.51 -2.30
C GLN A 51 -0.69 -1.08 -3.57
N THR A 52 -0.48 -0.41 -4.70
CA THR A 52 -0.94 -0.87 -6.01
C THR A 52 -0.28 -2.19 -6.37
N CYS A 53 1.03 -2.31 -6.16
CA CYS A 53 1.78 -3.54 -6.43
C CYS A 53 1.29 -4.71 -5.58
N ILE A 54 1.05 -4.55 -4.28
CA ILE A 54 0.47 -5.58 -3.39
C ILE A 54 -0.85 -6.10 -3.95
N ASN A 55 -1.75 -5.19 -4.34
CA ASN A 55 -3.07 -5.57 -4.88
C ASN A 55 -2.94 -6.36 -6.18
N ILE A 56 -2.05 -5.94 -7.09
CA ILE A 56 -1.77 -6.67 -8.34
C ILE A 56 -1.16 -8.05 -8.04
N SER A 57 -0.23 -8.13 -7.10
CA SER A 57 0.40 -9.39 -6.68
C SER A 57 -0.64 -10.39 -6.19
N ILE A 58 -1.59 -9.96 -5.37
CA ILE A 58 -2.67 -10.84 -4.87
C ILE A 58 -3.44 -11.44 -6.04
N GLU A 59 -3.83 -10.64 -7.03
CA GLU A 59 -4.55 -11.11 -8.22
C GLU A 59 -3.73 -12.12 -9.03
N LYS A 60 -2.45 -11.81 -9.29
CA LYS A 60 -1.54 -12.70 -10.04
C LYS A 60 -1.26 -14.02 -9.28
N LEU A 61 -1.25 -13.98 -7.95
CA LEU A 61 -1.01 -15.13 -7.08
C LEU A 61 -2.26 -15.99 -6.81
N LYS A 62 -3.47 -15.55 -7.22
CA LYS A 62 -4.71 -16.33 -6.98
C LYS A 62 -4.61 -17.75 -7.53
N ASN A 63 -4.09 -17.89 -8.75
CA ASN A 63 -4.02 -19.16 -9.48
C ASN A 63 -2.67 -19.87 -9.35
N LEU A 64 -1.74 -19.34 -8.54
CA LEU A 64 -0.47 -20.01 -8.29
C LEU A 64 -0.75 -21.35 -7.59
N LYS A 65 -0.39 -22.45 -8.27
CA LYS A 65 -0.29 -23.77 -7.66
C LYS A 65 1.10 -23.90 -7.05
N ILE A 66 1.13 -24.22 -5.76
CA ILE A 66 2.38 -24.50 -5.06
C ILE A 66 2.47 -26.02 -4.96
N ASP A 67 3.14 -26.59 -5.94
CA ASP A 67 3.37 -28.02 -6.11
C ASP A 67 4.86 -28.34 -6.03
N PHE A 68 5.24 -29.59 -6.30
CA PHE A 68 6.63 -30.02 -6.25
C PHE A 68 7.55 -29.12 -7.10
N GLU A 69 7.12 -28.73 -8.31
CA GLU A 69 7.91 -27.87 -9.21
C GLU A 69 8.23 -26.51 -8.59
N PHE A 70 7.31 -25.96 -7.78
CA PHE A 70 7.53 -24.70 -7.08
C PHE A 70 8.73 -24.74 -6.12
N TYR A 71 9.10 -25.91 -5.61
CA TYR A 71 10.26 -26.08 -4.72
C TYR A 71 11.58 -26.25 -5.48
N PHE A 72 11.55 -26.56 -6.78
CA PHE A 72 12.76 -26.72 -7.60
C PHE A 72 13.22 -25.40 -8.22
N ASN A 73 14.52 -25.35 -8.51
CA ASN A 73 15.17 -24.22 -9.18
C ASN A 73 14.84 -24.16 -10.67
N ASN A 74 13.58 -23.93 -11.03
CA ASN A 74 13.16 -23.59 -12.39
C ASN A 74 12.82 -22.09 -12.51
N LYS A 75 13.03 -21.55 -13.72
CA LYS A 75 12.90 -20.11 -14.00
C LYS A 75 11.48 -19.57 -13.81
N SER A 76 10.45 -20.38 -14.04
CA SER A 76 9.05 -19.96 -13.89
C SER A 76 8.70 -19.76 -12.42
N SER A 77 9.00 -20.77 -11.59
CA SER A 77 8.76 -20.76 -10.15
C SER A 77 9.61 -19.72 -9.44
N GLU A 78 10.82 -19.45 -9.94
CA GLU A 78 11.69 -18.42 -9.38
C GLU A 78 11.05 -17.03 -9.43
N LYS A 79 10.34 -16.67 -10.51
CA LYS A 79 9.64 -15.37 -10.59
C LYS A 79 8.57 -15.21 -9.51
N TYR A 80 7.90 -16.30 -9.16
CA TYR A 80 6.92 -16.31 -8.08
C TYR A 80 7.58 -16.26 -6.71
N ARG A 81 8.66 -17.03 -6.49
CA ARG A 81 9.44 -16.98 -5.25
C ARG A 81 10.04 -15.60 -5.03
N GLU A 82 10.60 -14.97 -6.06
CA GLU A 82 11.06 -13.59 -6.01
C GLU A 82 9.93 -12.66 -5.56
N LEU A 83 8.76 -12.72 -6.19
CA LEU A 83 7.62 -11.89 -5.80
C LEU A 83 7.20 -12.11 -4.34
N LEU A 84 7.11 -13.37 -3.89
CA LEU A 84 6.75 -13.67 -2.50
C LEU A 84 7.80 -13.17 -1.50
N ARG A 85 9.09 -13.25 -1.85
CA ARG A 85 10.18 -12.68 -1.04
C ARG A 85 10.04 -11.17 -0.94
N GLU A 86 9.83 -10.47 -2.04
CA GLU A 86 9.65 -9.01 -2.01
C GLU A 86 8.41 -8.60 -1.20
N LEU A 87 7.31 -9.36 -1.28
CA LEU A 87 6.14 -9.13 -0.43
C LEU A 87 6.50 -9.29 1.07
N ILE A 88 7.27 -10.29 1.46
CA ILE A 88 7.70 -10.45 2.87
C ILE A 88 8.50 -9.23 3.37
N LEU A 89 9.29 -8.62 2.47
CA LEU A 89 10.17 -7.50 2.79
C LEU A 89 9.47 -6.13 2.76
N VAL A 90 8.22 -6.06 2.29
CA VAL A 90 7.42 -4.83 2.31
C VAL A 90 7.36 -4.24 3.72
N HIS A 91 7.58 -2.93 3.82
CA HIS A 91 7.54 -2.20 5.09
C HIS A 91 6.19 -2.38 5.80
N GLU A 92 6.22 -2.66 7.11
CA GLU A 92 5.06 -2.98 7.96
C GLU A 92 3.91 -1.99 7.83
N ARG A 93 4.21 -0.69 7.72
CA ARG A 93 3.19 0.35 7.49
C ARG A 93 2.26 0.02 6.32
N ASN A 94 2.77 -0.60 5.25
CA ASN A 94 1.92 -0.98 4.12
C ASN A 94 0.92 -2.08 4.46
N TRP A 95 1.29 -2.98 5.38
CA TRP A 95 0.41 -4.03 5.90
C TRP A 95 -0.60 -3.48 6.91
N ASP A 96 -0.20 -2.53 7.76
CA ASP A 96 -1.12 -1.80 8.64
C ASP A 96 -2.24 -1.11 7.83
N LEU A 97 -1.89 -0.54 6.67
CA LEU A 97 -2.83 0.13 5.77
C LEU A 97 -3.70 -0.85 4.95
N ASN A 98 -3.31 -2.12 4.84
CA ASN A 98 -3.99 -3.09 4.00
C ASN A 98 -4.06 -4.47 4.67
N VAL A 99 -4.76 -4.52 5.80
CA VAL A 99 -4.86 -5.71 6.65
C VAL A 99 -5.45 -6.90 5.88
N LYS A 100 -6.46 -6.66 5.04
CA LYS A 100 -7.08 -7.70 4.21
C LYS A 100 -6.09 -8.32 3.21
N ALA A 101 -5.23 -7.51 2.60
CA ALA A 101 -4.16 -8.01 1.74
C ALA A 101 -3.13 -8.82 2.53
N TYR A 102 -2.72 -8.30 3.69
CA TYR A 102 -1.78 -9.00 4.57
C TYR A 102 -2.27 -10.40 4.92
N GLU A 103 -3.52 -10.56 5.37
CA GLU A 103 -4.06 -11.88 5.73
C GLU A 103 -4.08 -12.86 4.55
N LYS A 104 -4.46 -12.38 3.35
CA LYS A 104 -4.44 -13.21 2.12
C LYS A 104 -3.02 -13.68 1.77
N ILE A 105 -2.05 -12.77 1.84
CA ILE A 105 -0.64 -13.07 1.54
C ILE A 105 -0.03 -13.96 2.61
N LYS A 106 -0.26 -13.66 3.89
CA LYS A 106 0.20 -14.47 5.02
C LYS A 106 -0.27 -15.90 4.90
N GLY A 107 -1.55 -16.12 4.57
CA GLY A 107 -2.09 -17.47 4.35
C GLY A 107 -1.38 -18.23 3.22
N LYS A 108 -1.05 -17.56 2.11
CA LYS A 108 -0.31 -18.17 0.97
C LYS A 108 1.16 -18.44 1.29
N ILE A 109 1.81 -17.56 2.04
CA ILE A 109 3.25 -17.63 2.33
C ILE A 109 3.55 -18.58 3.49
N SER A 110 2.71 -18.62 4.52
CA SER A 110 3.01 -19.33 5.77
C SER A 110 3.20 -20.83 5.59
N SER A 111 2.56 -21.42 4.58
CA SER A 111 2.71 -22.83 4.21
C SER A 111 3.99 -23.12 3.41
N ASN A 112 4.73 -22.09 2.98
CA ASN A 112 5.77 -22.22 1.95
C ASN A 112 7.08 -21.48 2.26
N PHE A 113 7.32 -21.08 3.51
CA PHE A 113 8.53 -20.34 3.88
C PHE A 113 9.83 -21.04 3.47
N PHE A 114 9.88 -22.37 3.55
CA PHE A 114 11.05 -23.16 3.17
C PHE A 114 11.45 -22.93 1.69
N ALA A 115 10.47 -22.81 0.80
CA ALA A 115 10.73 -22.58 -0.62
C ALA A 115 11.36 -21.21 -0.90
N LEU A 116 11.24 -20.25 0.03
CA LEU A 116 11.68 -18.88 -0.19
C LEU A 116 13.15 -18.65 0.17
N MET A 117 13.83 -19.61 0.81
CA MET A 117 15.25 -19.52 1.16
C MET A 117 15.64 -18.19 1.85
N LEU A 118 14.73 -17.63 2.65
CA LEU A 118 14.97 -16.39 3.38
C LEU A 118 15.66 -16.68 4.72
N PRO A 119 16.47 -15.74 5.23
CA PRO A 119 16.99 -15.80 6.60
C PRO A 119 15.88 -15.98 7.62
N GLU A 120 16.13 -16.80 8.64
CA GLU A 120 15.12 -17.17 9.64
C GLU A 120 14.55 -15.94 10.38
N PHE A 121 15.38 -14.94 10.66
CA PHE A 121 14.91 -13.71 11.32
C PHE A 121 13.86 -12.96 10.48
N ILE A 122 13.98 -12.96 9.15
CA ILE A 122 13.01 -12.33 8.23
C ILE A 122 11.71 -13.12 8.24
N ILE A 123 11.81 -14.45 8.16
CA ILE A 123 10.66 -15.36 8.23
C ILE A 123 9.91 -15.15 9.55
N ASN A 124 10.63 -15.17 10.68
CA ASN A 124 10.04 -15.00 12.00
C ASN A 124 9.41 -13.61 12.16
N LYS A 125 10.07 -12.55 11.68
CA LYS A 125 9.50 -11.20 11.68
C LYS A 125 8.14 -11.17 10.97
N PHE A 126 8.06 -11.70 9.75
CA PHE A 126 6.80 -11.70 8.99
C PHE A 126 5.73 -12.65 9.55
N LYS A 127 6.15 -13.84 10.00
CA LYS A 127 5.28 -14.87 10.60
C LYS A 127 4.57 -14.35 11.84
N TYR A 128 5.31 -13.70 12.74
CA TYR A 128 4.79 -13.21 14.02
C TYR A 128 4.24 -11.79 13.97
N TYR A 129 4.49 -11.05 12.89
CA TYR A 129 3.90 -9.75 12.69
C TYR A 129 2.36 -9.81 12.72
N LYS A 130 1.78 -8.77 13.31
CA LYS A 130 0.34 -8.53 13.38
C LYS A 130 0.11 -7.07 12.97
N PRO A 131 -0.71 -6.81 11.94
CA PRO A 131 -1.02 -5.44 11.55
C PRO A 131 -1.54 -4.63 12.72
N LYS A 132 -1.00 -3.43 12.90
CA LYS A 132 -1.37 -2.51 13.96
C LYS A 132 -2.73 -1.92 13.66
N LYS A 133 -3.50 -1.64 14.72
CA LYS A 133 -4.73 -0.88 14.59
C LYS A 133 -4.41 0.54 14.13
N LEU A 134 -5.19 1.05 13.18
CA LEU A 134 -5.13 2.43 12.76
C LEU A 134 -6.04 3.25 13.66
N GLU A 135 -5.48 4.26 14.31
CA GLU A 135 -6.20 5.12 15.24
C GLU A 135 -6.17 6.56 14.75
N TRP A 136 -7.28 7.27 14.96
CA TRP A 136 -7.40 8.71 14.78
C TRP A 136 -7.99 9.30 16.07
N ASN A 137 -7.13 9.92 16.87
CA ASN A 137 -7.50 10.46 18.18
C ASN A 137 -6.93 11.87 18.40
N GLU A 138 -7.15 12.45 19.58
CA GLU A 138 -6.65 13.78 19.94
C GLU A 138 -5.13 13.91 19.71
N ASN A 139 -4.35 12.88 20.02
CA ASN A 139 -2.91 12.88 19.76
C ASN A 139 -2.61 12.91 18.27
N SER A 140 -3.36 12.17 17.45
CA SER A 140 -3.25 12.21 15.98
C SER A 140 -3.54 13.61 15.44
N VAL A 141 -4.59 14.27 15.93
CA VAL A 141 -4.96 15.64 15.55
C VAL A 141 -3.88 16.64 15.97
N ASN A 142 -3.36 16.52 17.19
CA ASN A 142 -2.28 17.38 17.68
C ASN A 142 -1.00 17.21 16.85
N SER A 143 -0.60 15.97 16.53
CA SER A 143 0.53 15.72 15.63
C SER A 143 0.29 16.28 14.23
N PHE A 144 -0.92 16.10 13.69
CA PHE A 144 -1.30 16.67 12.40
C PHE A 144 -1.19 18.20 12.40
N ASN A 145 -1.75 18.87 13.40
CA ASN A 145 -1.70 20.33 13.54
C ASN A 145 -0.26 20.83 13.74
N ALA A 146 0.58 20.09 14.46
CA ALA A 146 1.99 20.42 14.61
C ALA A 146 2.73 20.37 13.26
N TYR A 147 2.54 19.31 12.47
CA TYR A 147 3.12 19.22 11.13
C TYR A 147 2.64 20.32 10.20
N MET A 148 1.35 20.65 10.25
CA MET A 148 0.75 21.70 9.41
C MET A 148 1.35 23.10 9.65
N ASN A 149 1.87 23.37 10.84
CA ASN A 149 2.35 24.68 11.25
C ASN A 149 3.88 24.84 11.19
N ASP A 150 4.62 23.78 10.89
CA ASP A 150 6.09 23.77 10.94
C ASP A 150 6.70 24.44 9.69
N ASN A 151 6.49 23.87 8.50
CA ASN A 151 7.02 24.35 7.21
C ASN A 151 6.39 23.59 6.02
N ARG A 152 6.86 23.82 4.79
CA ARG A 152 6.36 23.15 3.56
C ARG A 152 6.54 21.62 3.59
N ALA A 153 7.60 21.11 4.22
CA ALA A 153 7.77 19.67 4.42
C ALA A 153 6.77 19.13 5.45
N GLY A 154 6.42 19.94 6.45
CA GLY A 154 5.33 19.68 7.39
C GLY A 154 3.96 19.53 6.73
N VAL A 155 3.62 20.39 5.76
CA VAL A 155 2.37 20.26 4.97
C VAL A 155 2.33 18.94 4.19
N THR A 156 3.47 18.52 3.62
CA THR A 156 3.56 17.22 2.92
C THR A 156 3.42 16.05 3.89
N ALA A 157 3.99 16.13 5.09
CA ALA A 157 3.82 15.11 6.13
C ALA A 157 2.36 14.98 6.58
N ALA A 158 1.70 16.12 6.82
CA ALA A 158 0.28 16.18 7.17
C ALA A 158 -0.61 15.60 6.05
N TYR A 159 -0.34 15.95 4.79
CA TYR A 159 -0.99 15.34 3.63
C TYR A 159 -0.81 13.83 3.60
N ASN A 160 0.43 13.32 3.74
CA ASN A 160 0.72 11.89 3.72
C ASN A 160 0.01 11.13 4.85
N MET A 161 -0.14 11.74 6.02
CA MET A 161 -0.88 11.17 7.15
C MET A 161 -2.34 10.91 6.76
N ILE A 162 -3.03 11.93 6.26
CA ILE A 162 -4.43 11.87 5.83
C ILE A 162 -4.61 10.93 4.63
N HIS A 163 -3.74 11.07 3.62
CA HIS A 163 -3.77 10.24 2.42
C HIS A 163 -3.59 8.76 2.74
N SER A 164 -2.69 8.41 3.67
CA SER A 164 -2.50 7.01 4.09
C SER A 164 -3.76 6.41 4.71
N LEU A 165 -4.49 7.16 5.53
CA LEU A 165 -5.75 6.73 6.14
C LEU A 165 -6.89 6.61 5.11
N LYS A 166 -6.93 7.50 4.12
CA LYS A 166 -7.84 7.39 2.98
C LYS A 166 -7.58 6.09 2.21
N ILE A 167 -6.31 5.78 1.90
CA ILE A 167 -5.92 4.51 1.27
C ILE A 167 -6.34 3.31 2.13
N ALA A 168 -6.13 3.37 3.44
CA ALA A 168 -6.55 2.28 4.34
C ALA A 168 -8.05 2.01 4.24
N THR A 169 -8.85 3.08 4.23
CA THR A 169 -10.31 3.01 4.06
C THR A 169 -10.69 2.40 2.72
N LEU A 170 -10.02 2.79 1.62
CA LEU A 170 -10.21 2.22 0.28
C LEU A 170 -9.87 0.73 0.21
N ASN A 171 -8.83 0.31 0.93
CA ASN A 171 -8.45 -1.11 1.08
C ASN A 171 -9.41 -1.87 2.02
N GLY A 172 -10.37 -1.18 2.63
CA GLY A 172 -11.34 -1.74 3.57
C GLY A 172 -10.73 -2.12 4.93
N THR A 173 -9.64 -1.46 5.32
CA THR A 173 -9.09 -1.48 6.67
C THR A 173 -9.88 -0.51 7.55
N ASN A 174 -10.24 -0.94 8.75
CA ASN A 174 -10.96 -0.10 9.71
C ASN A 174 -10.03 0.91 10.39
N ILE A 175 -10.52 2.12 10.63
CA ILE A 175 -9.83 3.13 11.44
C ILE A 175 -10.66 3.41 12.70
N PHE A 176 -10.02 3.37 13.86
CA PHE A 176 -10.64 3.63 15.15
C PHE A 176 -10.55 5.12 15.46
N TYR A 177 -11.68 5.80 15.46
CA TYR A 177 -11.81 7.22 15.75
C TYR A 177 -12.16 7.42 17.23
N SER A 178 -11.44 8.31 17.93
CA SER A 178 -11.73 8.68 19.32
C SER A 178 -11.34 10.13 19.60
N ILE A 179 -12.31 11.05 19.52
CA ILE A 179 -12.14 12.50 19.75
C ILE A 179 -13.31 12.98 20.62
N ASN A 180 -13.03 13.81 21.62
CA ASN A 180 -14.04 14.35 22.56
C ASN A 180 -14.96 13.26 23.16
N ASN A 181 -14.40 12.11 23.56
CA ASN A 181 -15.12 10.94 24.07
C ASN A 181 -16.12 10.29 23.07
N VAL A 182 -16.07 10.67 21.79
CA VAL A 182 -16.85 10.02 20.73
C VAL A 182 -16.01 8.94 20.08
N GLU A 183 -16.41 7.69 20.29
CA GLU A 183 -15.79 6.53 19.65
C GLU A 183 -16.56 6.10 18.40
N TYR A 184 -15.85 5.84 17.31
CA TYR A 184 -16.45 5.35 16.06
C TYR A 184 -15.46 4.48 15.26
N THR A 185 -15.97 3.55 14.47
CA THR A 185 -15.15 2.79 13.52
C THR A 185 -15.43 3.26 12.12
N ILE A 186 -14.47 3.93 11.50
CA ILE A 186 -14.52 4.41 10.11
C ILE A 186 -14.33 3.20 9.19
N LYS A 187 -15.29 2.99 8.29
CA LYS A 187 -15.31 1.86 7.34
C LYS A 187 -15.47 2.29 5.89
N THR A 188 -16.01 3.48 5.65
CA THR A 188 -16.31 4.01 4.32
C THR A 188 -15.61 5.34 4.08
N LEU A 189 -15.43 5.71 2.80
CA LEU A 189 -14.91 7.04 2.45
C LEU A 189 -15.79 8.17 3.01
N LYS A 190 -17.11 7.96 3.08
CA LYS A 190 -18.01 8.93 3.67
C LYS A 190 -17.71 9.14 5.15
N ASP A 191 -17.55 8.06 5.92
CA ASP A 191 -17.15 8.15 7.33
C ASP A 191 -15.81 8.90 7.50
N PHE A 192 -14.87 8.64 6.59
CA PHE A 192 -13.55 9.28 6.58
C PHE A 192 -13.68 10.79 6.37
N GLU A 193 -14.46 11.22 5.37
CA GLU A 193 -14.71 12.64 5.10
C GLU A 193 -15.44 13.31 6.28
N ASP A 194 -16.51 12.70 6.77
CA ASP A 194 -17.36 13.27 7.81
C ASP A 194 -16.63 13.44 9.16
N ARG A 195 -15.67 12.56 9.48
CA ARG A 195 -15.02 12.53 10.80
C ARG A 195 -13.57 12.96 10.78
N ILE A 196 -12.74 12.45 9.87
CA ILE A 196 -11.31 12.79 9.86
C ILE A 196 -11.12 14.17 9.24
N LEU A 197 -11.61 14.40 8.01
CA LEU A 197 -11.38 15.68 7.33
C LEU A 197 -12.05 16.86 8.04
N ASN A 198 -13.18 16.63 8.70
CA ASN A 198 -13.85 17.67 9.50
C ASN A 198 -13.23 17.88 10.89
N SER A 199 -12.40 16.95 11.39
CA SER A 199 -11.71 17.09 12.68
C SER A 199 -10.42 17.92 12.62
N ILE A 200 -10.01 18.37 11.43
CA ILE A 200 -8.73 19.03 11.19
C ILE A 200 -8.91 20.41 10.57
N ASN A 201 -7.98 21.31 10.87
CA ASN A 201 -7.91 22.64 10.25
C ASN A 201 -6.92 22.64 9.08
N CYS A 202 -7.42 22.43 7.85
CA CYS A 202 -6.58 22.45 6.65
C CYS A 202 -6.25 23.88 6.21
N ASN A 203 -4.95 24.18 6.01
CA ASN A 203 -4.52 25.40 5.34
C ASN A 203 -4.83 25.35 3.82
N LYS A 204 -4.64 26.48 3.11
CA LYS A 204 -4.94 26.57 1.67
C LYS A 204 -4.12 25.61 0.80
N GLU A 205 -2.85 25.37 1.15
CA GLU A 205 -1.95 24.48 0.38
C GLU A 205 -2.43 23.02 0.47
N LEU A 206 -2.72 22.53 1.69
CA LEU A 206 -3.23 21.18 1.89
C LEU A 206 -4.60 20.97 1.22
N LYS A 207 -5.49 21.97 1.30
CA LYS A 207 -6.79 21.89 0.61
C LYS A 207 -6.62 21.70 -0.90
N SER A 208 -5.72 22.47 -1.52
CA SER A 208 -5.40 22.32 -2.95
C SER A 208 -4.88 20.92 -3.28
N MET A 209 -3.98 20.36 -2.46
CA MET A 209 -3.46 19.00 -2.66
C MET A 209 -4.56 17.92 -2.54
N LEU A 210 -5.46 18.04 -1.56
CA LEU A 210 -6.57 17.09 -1.37
C LEU A 210 -7.63 17.21 -2.47
N GLU A 211 -7.87 18.42 -3.01
CA GLU A 211 -8.80 18.66 -4.11
C GLU A 211 -8.29 18.12 -5.45
N GLN A 212 -6.98 18.16 -5.68
CA GLN A 212 -6.36 17.57 -6.88
C GLN A 212 -6.57 16.05 -6.98
N GLU A 213 -6.78 15.35 -5.86
CA GLU A 213 -7.10 13.91 -5.86
C GLU A 213 -8.57 13.57 -6.17
N LYS A 214 -9.48 14.56 -6.15
CA LYS A 214 -10.90 14.33 -6.45
C LYS A 214 -11.18 14.26 -7.96
N ASN A 215 -10.23 14.71 -8.77
CA ASN A 215 -10.29 14.73 -10.25
C ASN A 215 -9.46 13.60 -10.86
#